data_AF-A0AAD6UB15-F1
#
_entry.id   AF-A0AAD6UB15-F1
#
_cell.length_a   1.000
_cell.length_b   1.000
_cell.length_c   1.000
_cell.angle_alpha   90.00
_cell.angle_beta   90.00
_cell.angle_gamma   90.00
#
_symmetry.space_group_name_H-M   'P 1'
#
loop_
_entity.id
_entity.type
_entity.pdbx_description
1 polymer ?
#
loop_
_entity_poly.entity_id
_entity_poly.type
_entity_poly.pdbx_seq_one_letter_code
_entity_poly.pdbx_strand_id
1 'polypeptide(L)'
;MANFNGYSATMSSAAHNTASLHGTTSHIDATARLNNATLQQIDQLVQDVEMQAPLDDTTCIVLDTNILLQHLKLLQQFVRDVESAKLPILVIIPGAVLNELDGQKKSDRLGWFARRASEWMLEKVKERRSVRGQTNQETMKPSRNWRIRQPGESFGERGNDELILDCCIYFRSRFRTAFVSLDKTLCIESESHGIKSISPHSGRELARFLLGRDFDGSFTTYQADYTGIESLQQEQDDSMDVDEADPKLTQAQAMDLLHIQVIDHFTRLLVNLVGRVGGPELEDPCTDNNASQHAPKWKSKPYKEWNATDCLQYLDRRIRGKKTYPRLEVFLSKPYSHGARCGREWSYEAWSSALDGLRQIGDDWDEPSIRGDLEELARHREAVFGVSR
;
A
#
# COMPACT_ATOMS: atom_id res chain seq x y z
N MET A 1 65.41 18.19 -28.91
CA MET A 1 65.73 19.23 -27.91
C MET A 1 65.17 20.57 -28.40
N ALA A 2 64.33 21.19 -27.56
CA ALA A 2 63.87 22.60 -27.53
C ALA A 2 63.29 23.22 -28.83
N ASN A 3 61.97 23.40 -28.91
CA ASN A 3 61.13 24.51 -28.41
C ASN A 3 61.33 25.83 -29.16
N PHE A 4 60.26 26.25 -29.85
CA PHE A 4 60.10 27.55 -30.49
C PHE A 4 58.85 28.25 -29.94
N ASN A 5 59.02 29.55 -29.68
CA ASN A 5 58.10 30.62 -29.27
C ASN A 5 56.67 30.50 -29.83
N GLY A 6 55.60 30.98 -29.20
CA GLY A 6 55.38 32.22 -28.44
C GLY A 6 54.06 32.86 -28.93
N TYR A 7 53.57 33.88 -28.22
CA TYR A 7 52.30 34.64 -28.38
C TYR A 7 51.04 34.00 -27.77
N SER A 8 50.08 34.69 -27.19
CA SER A 8 49.89 36.01 -26.55
C SER A 8 48.37 36.13 -26.35
N ALA A 9 47.88 36.51 -25.16
CA ALA A 9 46.79 37.49 -24.95
C ALA A 9 45.95 37.20 -23.68
N THR A 10 46.14 38.08 -22.69
CA THR A 10 45.11 38.74 -21.86
C THR A 10 44.00 37.89 -21.24
N MET A 11 44.12 37.60 -19.94
CA MET A 11 42.98 37.39 -19.05
C MET A 11 42.84 38.56 -18.08
N SER A 12 41.76 39.32 -18.23
CA SER A 12 41.26 40.26 -17.23
C SER A 12 39.95 39.71 -16.66
N SER A 13 40.03 39.36 -15.37
CA SER A 13 38.99 39.38 -14.34
C SER A 13 37.56 39.73 -14.77
N ALA A 14 36.66 38.74 -14.66
CA ALA A 14 35.29 38.96 -14.22
C ALA A 14 34.93 37.83 -13.25
N ALA A 15 34.91 38.16 -11.95
CA ALA A 15 34.44 37.30 -10.89
C ALA A 15 32.92 37.12 -11.01
N HIS A 16 32.46 35.89 -11.21
CA HIS A 16 31.09 35.48 -10.92
C HIS A 16 31.11 34.24 -10.03
N ASN A 17 30.52 34.43 -8.84
CA ASN A 17 30.29 33.43 -7.81
C ASN A 17 29.60 32.19 -8.37
N THR A 18 30.25 31.04 -8.27
CA THR A 18 29.60 29.72 -8.33
C THR A 18 29.33 29.23 -6.91
N ALA A 19 28.13 29.53 -6.43
CA ALA A 19 27.56 28.84 -5.29
C ALA A 19 26.46 27.87 -5.77
N SER A 20 26.52 26.66 -5.22
CA SER A 20 25.42 25.71 -5.05
C SER A 20 25.07 24.77 -6.22
N LEU A 21 25.43 23.50 -6.04
CA LEU A 21 24.75 22.32 -6.59
C LEU A 21 25.17 21.08 -5.76
N HIS A 22 24.92 21.07 -4.45
CA HIS A 22 25.19 19.93 -3.54
C HIS A 22 24.08 19.80 -2.46
N GLY A 23 22.80 19.85 -2.87
CA GLY A 23 21.67 19.85 -1.93
C GLY A 23 20.68 18.68 -2.03
N THR A 24 20.61 17.97 -3.16
CA THR A 24 19.48 17.06 -3.46
C THR A 24 19.78 15.58 -3.28
N THR A 25 21.04 15.16 -3.14
CA THR A 25 21.43 13.75 -3.05
C THR A 25 21.33 13.17 -1.64
N SER A 26 21.35 13.99 -0.59
CA SER A 26 21.40 13.53 0.82
C SER A 26 20.04 13.06 1.37
N HIS A 27 18.94 13.62 0.88
CA HIS A 27 17.59 13.32 1.40
C HIS A 27 16.98 12.03 0.83
N ILE A 28 17.34 11.69 -0.42
CA ILE A 28 16.90 10.47 -1.12
C ILE A 28 17.53 9.23 -0.49
N ASP A 29 18.81 9.34 -0.08
CA ASP A 29 19.50 8.29 0.65
C ASP A 29 18.92 8.10 2.05
N ALA A 30 18.45 9.17 2.71
CA ALA A 30 17.87 9.09 4.04
C ALA A 30 16.53 8.35 4.07
N THR A 31 15.61 8.62 3.13
CA THR A 31 14.32 7.92 3.05
C THR A 31 14.46 6.48 2.54
N ALA A 32 15.36 6.21 1.58
CA ALA A 32 15.66 4.85 1.16
C ALA A 32 16.28 4.00 2.29
N ARG A 33 17.17 4.60 3.10
CA ARG A 33 17.75 3.96 4.30
C ARG A 33 16.71 3.75 5.39
N LEU A 34 15.83 4.71 5.65
CA LEU A 34 14.73 4.57 6.61
C LEU A 34 13.79 3.41 6.23
N ASN A 35 13.54 3.22 4.94
CA ASN A 35 12.58 2.24 4.44
C ASN A 35 13.13 0.82 4.31
N ASN A 36 14.43 0.64 4.05
CA ASN A 36 15.06 -0.68 4.22
C ASN A 36 15.10 -1.05 5.72
N ALA A 37 15.32 -0.06 6.60
CA ALA A 37 15.21 -0.27 8.03
C ALA A 37 13.80 -0.73 8.46
N THR A 38 12.72 -0.31 7.80
CA THR A 38 11.35 -0.77 8.12
C THR A 38 11.19 -2.29 8.00
N LEU A 39 11.61 -2.93 6.90
CA LEU A 39 11.47 -4.39 6.76
C LEU A 39 12.49 -5.15 7.60
N GLN A 40 13.70 -4.62 7.78
CA GLN A 40 14.66 -5.19 8.74
C GLN A 40 14.11 -5.14 10.18
N GLN A 41 13.40 -4.07 10.53
CA GLN A 41 12.69 -3.98 11.81
C GLN A 41 11.56 -5.00 11.92
N ILE A 42 10.78 -5.22 10.84
CA ILE A 42 9.78 -6.31 10.83
C ILE A 42 10.48 -7.64 11.08
N ASP A 43 11.55 -7.94 10.35
CA ASP A 43 12.25 -9.21 10.48
C ASP A 43 12.79 -9.44 11.90
N GLN A 44 13.44 -8.43 12.49
CA GLN A 44 13.88 -8.48 13.89
C GLN A 44 12.71 -8.72 14.84
N LEU A 45 11.64 -7.95 14.70
CA LEU A 45 10.45 -8.10 15.54
C LEU A 45 9.84 -9.49 15.41
N VAL A 46 9.78 -10.05 14.20
CA VAL A 46 9.27 -11.39 13.90
C VAL A 46 10.11 -12.46 14.59
N GLN A 47 11.44 -12.37 14.55
CA GLN A 47 12.30 -13.34 15.25
C GLN A 47 12.18 -13.24 16.77
N ASP A 48 11.93 -12.04 17.30
CA ASP A 48 11.75 -11.77 18.73
C ASP A 48 10.32 -12.09 19.24
N VAL A 49 9.44 -12.66 18.40
CA VAL A 49 8.08 -13.05 18.82
C VAL A 49 8.07 -14.47 19.40
N GLU A 50 8.08 -14.56 20.73
CA GLU A 50 7.44 -15.67 21.45
C GLU A 50 5.95 -15.32 21.62
N MET A 51 5.05 -15.97 20.88
CA MET A 51 3.61 -15.80 21.11
C MET A 51 3.10 -16.75 22.18
N GLN A 52 2.17 -16.25 22.99
CA GLN A 52 1.22 -17.08 23.73
C GLN A 52 0.60 -18.08 22.75
N ALA A 53 0.57 -19.36 23.13
CA ALA A 53 0.05 -20.43 22.28
C ALA A 53 -1.34 -20.03 21.73
N PRO A 54 -1.53 -20.02 20.40
CA PRO A 54 -2.84 -19.75 19.83
C PRO A 54 -3.85 -20.76 20.39
N LEU A 55 -5.06 -20.28 20.68
CA LEU A 55 -6.14 -21.14 21.17
C LEU A 55 -6.39 -22.26 20.15
N ASP A 56 -6.81 -23.44 20.63
CA ASP A 56 -6.98 -24.67 19.83
C ASP A 56 -7.92 -24.48 18.60
N ASP A 57 -8.78 -23.46 18.60
CA ASP A 57 -9.71 -23.12 17.51
C ASP A 57 -9.23 -22.02 16.55
N THR A 58 -7.96 -21.62 16.61
CA THR A 58 -7.42 -20.55 15.76
C THR A 58 -7.33 -20.97 14.30
N THR A 59 -7.92 -20.18 13.39
CA THR A 59 -7.79 -20.34 11.95
C THR A 59 -6.70 -19.41 11.40
N CYS A 60 -5.70 -19.97 10.73
CA CYS A 60 -4.64 -19.21 10.08
C CYS A 60 -4.98 -18.91 8.62
N ILE A 61 -4.67 -17.70 8.18
CA ILE A 61 -4.56 -17.39 6.75
C ILE A 61 -3.11 -17.07 6.41
N VAL A 62 -2.60 -17.65 5.34
CA VAL A 62 -1.27 -17.34 4.81
C VAL A 62 -1.44 -16.49 3.56
N LEU A 63 -0.74 -15.36 3.51
CA LEU A 63 -0.87 -14.39 2.42
C LEU A 63 0.20 -14.57 1.35
N ASP A 64 -0.19 -14.29 0.11
CA ASP A 64 0.69 -14.03 -1.02
C ASP A 64 1.05 -12.52 -1.10
N THR A 65 2.20 -12.20 -1.71
CA THR A 65 2.67 -10.85 -2.02
C THR A 65 1.65 -10.06 -2.85
N ASN A 66 1.01 -10.70 -3.83
CA ASN A 66 0.04 -10.02 -4.68
C ASN A 66 -1.18 -9.50 -3.91
N ILE A 67 -1.59 -10.19 -2.85
CA ILE A 67 -2.65 -9.71 -1.96
C ILE A 67 -2.23 -8.42 -1.25
N LEU A 68 -0.97 -8.34 -0.79
CA LEU A 68 -0.44 -7.15 -0.14
C LEU A 68 -0.22 -5.98 -1.10
N LEU A 69 0.13 -6.25 -2.35
CA LEU A 69 0.32 -5.21 -3.35
C LEU A 69 -1.01 -4.67 -3.90
N GLN A 70 -1.97 -5.55 -4.19
CA GLN A 70 -3.18 -5.20 -4.93
C GLN A 70 -4.42 -5.07 -4.04
N HIS A 71 -4.50 -5.84 -2.95
CA HIS A 71 -5.69 -5.97 -2.09
C HIS A 71 -5.44 -5.56 -0.64
N LEU A 72 -4.43 -4.73 -0.39
CA LEU A 72 -4.05 -4.27 0.96
C LEU A 72 -5.24 -3.70 1.75
N LYS A 73 -6.15 -2.97 1.09
CA LYS A 73 -7.34 -2.42 1.73
C LYS A 73 -8.34 -3.45 2.20
N LEU A 74 -8.61 -4.45 1.36
CA LEU A 74 -9.49 -5.56 1.70
C LEU A 74 -8.94 -6.24 2.94
N LEU A 75 -7.63 -6.52 2.94
CA LEU A 75 -6.94 -7.11 4.07
C LEU A 75 -6.99 -6.22 5.33
N GLN A 76 -6.74 -4.91 5.20
CA GLN A 76 -6.82 -3.95 6.29
C GLN A 76 -8.21 -3.91 6.93
N GLN A 77 -9.26 -3.85 6.12
CA GLN A 77 -10.63 -3.86 6.61
C GLN A 77 -10.96 -5.21 7.27
N PHE A 78 -10.59 -6.31 6.62
CA PHE A 78 -10.78 -7.65 7.15
C PHE A 78 -10.12 -7.81 8.52
N VAL A 79 -8.87 -7.36 8.68
CA VAL A 79 -8.15 -7.37 9.95
C VAL A 79 -8.85 -6.52 11.01
N ARG A 80 -9.33 -5.33 10.67
CA ARG A 80 -10.12 -4.49 11.58
C ARG A 80 -11.40 -5.20 12.05
N ASP A 81 -12.12 -5.82 11.12
CA ASP A 81 -13.38 -6.51 11.41
C ASP A 81 -13.12 -7.75 12.27
N VAL A 82 -12.06 -8.52 11.99
CA VAL A 82 -11.59 -9.65 12.81
C VAL A 82 -11.26 -9.22 14.24
N GLU A 83 -10.51 -8.13 14.40
CA GLU A 83 -10.14 -7.60 15.73
C GLU A 83 -11.34 -7.06 16.49
N SER A 84 -12.25 -6.36 15.82
CA SER A 84 -13.47 -5.79 16.40
C SER A 84 -14.42 -6.89 16.90
N ALA A 85 -14.63 -7.92 16.07
CA ALA A 85 -15.46 -9.06 16.41
C ALA A 85 -14.73 -10.12 17.27
N LYS A 86 -13.45 -9.91 17.59
CA LYS A 86 -12.59 -10.84 18.36
C LYS A 86 -12.60 -12.26 17.80
N LEU A 87 -12.55 -12.38 16.47
CA LEU A 87 -12.58 -13.69 15.81
C LEU A 87 -11.24 -14.40 15.99
N PRO A 88 -11.22 -15.74 16.12
CA PRO A 88 -10.00 -16.52 16.29
C PRO A 88 -9.29 -16.71 14.95
N ILE A 89 -8.94 -15.61 14.26
CA ILE A 89 -8.28 -15.62 12.97
C ILE A 89 -6.90 -14.97 13.10
N LEU A 90 -5.89 -15.66 12.60
CA LEU A 90 -4.51 -15.19 12.57
C LEU A 90 -4.01 -15.05 11.13
N VAL A 91 -3.57 -13.86 10.77
CA VAL A 91 -2.96 -13.55 9.47
C VAL A 91 -1.45 -13.79 9.56
N ILE A 92 -0.95 -14.70 8.74
CA ILE A 92 0.45 -15.07 8.63
C ILE A 92 1.03 -14.47 7.34
N ILE A 93 2.15 -13.77 7.49
CA ILE A 93 2.92 -13.20 6.39
C ILE A 93 4.18 -14.06 6.20
N PRO A 94 4.30 -14.81 5.10
CA PRO A 94 5.50 -15.59 4.82
C PRO A 94 6.75 -14.72 4.77
N GLY A 95 7.89 -15.29 5.15
CA GLY A 95 9.18 -14.62 5.06
C GLY A 95 9.60 -14.30 3.63
N ALA A 96 9.23 -15.18 2.68
CA ALA A 96 9.45 -14.95 1.25
C ALA A 96 8.72 -13.69 0.74
N VAL A 97 7.49 -13.46 1.19
CA VAL A 97 6.70 -12.27 0.86
C VAL A 97 7.40 -10.98 1.34
N LEU A 98 8.00 -10.99 2.54
CA LEU A 98 8.79 -9.85 3.02
C LEU A 98 10.01 -9.57 2.12
N ASN A 99 10.70 -10.62 1.65
CA ASN A 99 11.83 -10.47 0.74
C ASN A 99 11.39 -9.92 -0.63
N GLU A 100 10.27 -10.40 -1.16
CA GLU A 100 9.72 -9.91 -2.43
C GLU A 100 9.34 -8.43 -2.34
N LEU A 101 8.66 -8.04 -1.26
CA LEU A 101 8.32 -6.65 -1.03
C LEU A 101 9.55 -5.74 -0.94
N ASP A 102 10.66 -6.20 -0.33
CA ASP A 102 11.90 -5.41 -0.32
C ASP A 102 12.49 -5.24 -1.72
N GLY A 103 12.42 -6.29 -2.55
CA GLY A 103 12.79 -6.22 -3.97
C GLY A 103 11.92 -5.21 -4.74
N GLN A 104 10.61 -5.26 -4.52
CA GLN A 104 9.65 -4.40 -5.22
C GLN A 104 9.74 -2.92 -4.82
N LYS A 105 10.33 -2.56 -3.68
CA LYS A 105 10.55 -1.14 -3.31
C LYS A 105 11.40 -0.37 -4.32
N LYS A 106 12.31 -1.05 -5.02
CA LYS A 106 13.15 -0.43 -6.05
C LYS A 106 12.46 -0.36 -7.41
N SER A 107 11.29 -0.98 -7.56
CA SER A 107 10.48 -0.92 -8.78
C SER A 107 9.80 0.44 -8.88
N ASP A 108 9.91 1.10 -10.03
CA ASP A 108 9.25 2.38 -10.25
C ASP A 108 7.72 2.27 -10.32
N ARG A 109 7.20 1.08 -10.68
CA ARG A 109 5.75 0.82 -10.77
C ARG A 109 5.16 0.33 -9.46
N LEU A 110 5.84 -0.58 -8.78
CA LEU A 110 5.32 -1.26 -7.59
C LEU A 110 5.90 -0.71 -6.28
N GLY A 111 6.91 0.16 -6.33
CA GLY A 111 7.63 0.63 -5.15
C GLY A 111 6.73 1.32 -4.13
N TRP A 112 5.83 2.19 -4.59
CA TRP A 112 4.85 2.85 -3.75
C TRP A 112 3.94 1.84 -3.03
N PHE A 113 3.42 0.84 -3.76
CA PHE A 113 2.59 -0.23 -3.20
C PHE A 113 3.35 -1.05 -2.15
N ALA A 114 4.57 -1.46 -2.47
CA ALA A 114 5.41 -2.26 -1.58
C ALA A 114 5.78 -1.52 -0.29
N ARG A 115 6.01 -0.19 -0.36
CA ARG A 115 6.26 0.64 0.83
C ARG A 115 5.04 0.75 1.72
N ARG A 116 3.87 1.04 1.15
CA ARG A 116 2.61 1.14 1.91
C ARG A 116 2.23 -0.19 2.57
N ALA A 117 2.43 -1.31 1.87
CA ALA A 117 2.29 -2.64 2.46
C ALA A 117 3.27 -2.84 3.63
N SER A 118 4.56 -2.48 3.45
CA SER A 118 5.59 -2.60 4.49
C SER A 118 5.27 -1.80 5.75
N GLU A 119 4.81 -0.56 5.60
CA GLU A 119 4.40 0.30 6.72
C GLU A 119 3.25 -0.31 7.52
N TRP A 120 2.20 -0.76 6.81
CA TRP A 120 1.05 -1.41 7.45
C TRP A 120 1.43 -2.70 8.18
N MET A 121 2.27 -3.54 7.55
CA MET A 121 2.75 -4.77 8.19
C MET A 121 3.57 -4.45 9.44
N LEU A 122 4.45 -3.45 9.41
CA LEU A 122 5.24 -3.07 10.59
C LEU A 122 4.35 -2.61 11.74
N GLU A 123 3.34 -1.79 11.46
CA GLU A 123 2.33 -1.36 12.43
C GLU A 123 1.64 -2.57 13.05
N LYS A 124 1.12 -3.49 12.23
CA LYS A 124 0.35 -4.64 12.71
C LYS A 124 1.17 -5.72 13.41
N VAL A 125 2.39 -5.98 12.95
CA VAL A 125 3.30 -6.92 13.63
C VAL A 125 3.73 -6.37 15.00
N LYS A 126 3.88 -5.05 15.16
CA LYS A 126 4.16 -4.42 16.47
C LYS A 126 2.98 -4.55 17.44
N GLU A 127 1.75 -4.47 16.95
CA GLU A 127 0.54 -4.65 17.78
C GLU A 127 0.42 -6.08 18.33
N ARG A 128 0.95 -7.10 17.62
CA ARG A 128 0.94 -8.52 18.02
C ARG A 128 -0.48 -9.06 18.34
N ARG A 129 -1.48 -8.65 17.55
CA ARG A 129 -2.89 -9.04 17.76
C ARG A 129 -3.35 -10.12 16.80
N SER A 130 -3.57 -9.74 15.55
CA SER A 130 -4.20 -10.59 14.52
C SER A 130 -3.29 -10.86 13.32
N VAL A 131 -2.13 -10.21 13.25
CA VAL A 131 -1.18 -10.32 12.13
C VAL A 131 0.21 -10.65 12.68
N ARG A 132 0.91 -11.58 12.04
CA ARG A 132 2.25 -12.02 12.43
C ARG A 132 3.07 -12.42 11.19
N GLY A 133 4.38 -12.20 11.22
CA GLY A 133 5.31 -12.77 10.24
C GLY A 133 5.75 -14.20 10.60
N GLN A 134 6.17 -14.95 9.59
CA GLN A 134 6.79 -16.28 9.74
C GLN A 134 8.20 -16.14 10.34
N THR A 135 8.47 -16.83 11.45
CA THR A 135 9.83 -16.93 12.01
C THR A 135 10.72 -17.87 11.19
N ASN A 136 12.04 -17.81 11.35
CA ASN A 136 12.95 -18.65 10.56
C ASN A 136 12.67 -20.15 10.72
N GLN A 137 12.26 -20.59 11.92
CA GLN A 137 12.06 -21.99 12.27
C GLN A 137 10.69 -22.54 11.86
N GLU A 138 9.79 -21.68 11.41
CA GLU A 138 8.43 -22.04 11.01
C GLU A 138 8.39 -22.52 9.55
N THR A 139 9.09 -23.62 9.29
CA THR A 139 9.31 -24.18 7.95
C THR A 139 9.29 -25.69 7.98
N MET A 140 8.95 -26.33 6.85
CA MET A 140 9.05 -27.79 6.69
C MET A 140 10.42 -28.23 6.17
N LYS A 141 11.30 -27.27 5.83
CA LYS A 141 12.65 -27.54 5.36
C LYS A 141 13.47 -28.30 6.42
N PRO A 142 14.25 -29.32 6.00
CA PRO A 142 15.18 -30.04 6.89
C PRO A 142 16.15 -29.14 7.67
N SER A 143 16.56 -28.02 7.09
CA SER A 143 17.44 -27.01 7.70
C SER A 143 16.82 -26.34 8.93
N ARG A 144 15.50 -26.45 9.15
CA ARG A 144 14.72 -25.71 10.15
C ARG A 144 14.93 -24.19 10.05
N ASN A 145 15.25 -23.73 8.85
CA ASN A 145 15.41 -22.33 8.54
C ASN A 145 15.00 -22.10 7.08
N TRP A 146 13.89 -21.40 6.87
CA TRP A 146 13.34 -21.17 5.52
C TRP A 146 14.33 -20.41 4.62
N ARG A 147 15.21 -19.58 5.21
CA ARG A 147 16.24 -18.80 4.48
C ARG A 147 17.40 -19.64 3.96
N ILE A 148 17.67 -20.78 4.60
CA ILE A 148 18.78 -21.63 4.19
C ILE A 148 18.35 -22.39 2.96
N ARG A 149 19.01 -22.10 1.83
CA ARG A 149 18.80 -22.81 0.57
C ARG A 149 19.38 -24.21 0.63
N GLN A 150 18.68 -25.17 0.04
CA GLN A 150 19.14 -26.55 -0.06
C GLN A 150 19.60 -26.89 -1.47
N PRO A 151 20.52 -27.87 -1.62
CA PRO A 151 20.93 -28.35 -2.93
C PRO A 151 19.72 -28.89 -3.71
N GLY A 152 19.46 -28.34 -4.90
CA GLY A 152 18.36 -28.76 -5.77
C GLY A 152 17.10 -27.89 -5.69
N GLU A 153 17.05 -26.87 -4.83
CA GLU A 153 15.96 -25.89 -4.83
C GLU A 153 15.98 -25.01 -6.08
N SER A 154 14.79 -24.71 -6.61
CA SER A 154 14.59 -23.86 -7.77
C SER A 154 15.15 -22.45 -7.52
N PHE A 155 15.85 -21.90 -8.52
CA PHE A 155 16.28 -20.50 -8.50
C PHE A 155 15.20 -19.61 -9.12
N GLY A 156 14.83 -18.51 -8.47
CA GLY A 156 13.95 -17.47 -9.03
C GLY A 156 12.56 -17.40 -8.38
N GLU A 157 11.57 -16.89 -9.12
CA GLU A 157 10.19 -16.65 -8.66
C GLU A 157 9.51 -17.92 -8.17
N ARG A 158 9.66 -19.04 -8.91
CA ARG A 158 9.20 -20.36 -8.44
C ARG A 158 9.77 -20.75 -7.07
N GLY A 159 10.99 -20.30 -6.76
CA GLY A 159 11.60 -20.55 -5.45
C GLY A 159 10.93 -19.77 -4.32
N ASN A 160 10.34 -18.61 -4.58
CA ASN A 160 9.58 -17.88 -3.58
C ASN A 160 8.19 -18.48 -3.40
N ASP A 161 7.52 -18.90 -4.48
CA ASP A 161 6.25 -19.62 -4.43
C ASP A 161 6.39 -20.92 -3.62
N GLU A 162 7.46 -21.69 -3.86
CA GLU A 162 7.82 -22.87 -3.07
C GLU A 162 7.98 -22.55 -1.56
N LEU A 163 8.58 -21.40 -1.22
CA LEU A 163 8.73 -20.96 0.17
C LEU A 163 7.42 -20.49 0.81
N ILE A 164 6.53 -19.85 0.03
CA ILE A 164 5.19 -19.48 0.48
C ILE A 164 4.38 -20.76 0.74
N LEU A 165 4.48 -21.75 -0.13
CA LEU A 165 3.82 -23.04 0.03
C LEU A 165 4.38 -23.83 1.22
N ASP A 166 5.70 -23.83 1.44
CA ASP A 166 6.34 -24.39 2.63
C ASP A 166 5.76 -23.77 3.92
N CYS A 167 5.60 -22.44 3.94
CA CYS A 167 4.93 -21.74 5.03
C CYS A 167 3.49 -22.25 5.24
N CYS A 168 2.70 -22.36 4.16
CA CYS A 168 1.34 -22.90 4.24
C CYS A 168 1.30 -24.33 4.83
N ILE A 169 2.18 -25.22 4.38
CA ILE A 169 2.27 -26.59 4.86
C ILE A 169 2.65 -26.62 6.35
N TYR A 170 3.60 -25.79 6.76
CA TYR A 170 4.02 -25.68 8.16
C TYR A 170 2.84 -25.32 9.07
N PHE A 171 2.10 -24.25 8.75
CA PHE A 171 0.98 -23.80 9.59
C PHE A 171 -0.19 -24.76 9.55
N ARG A 172 -0.45 -25.40 8.41
CA ARG A 172 -1.52 -26.39 8.30
C ARG A 172 -1.32 -27.61 9.21
N SER A 173 -0.09 -28.01 9.46
CA SER A 173 0.19 -29.11 10.39
C SER A 173 -0.15 -28.79 11.86
N ARG A 174 -0.45 -27.52 12.17
CA ARG A 174 -0.69 -27.02 13.55
C ARG A 174 -2.06 -26.34 13.71
N PHE A 175 -2.56 -25.70 12.66
CA PHE A 175 -3.79 -24.91 12.67
C PHE A 175 -4.63 -25.20 11.44
N ARG A 176 -5.93 -24.95 11.56
CA ARG A 176 -6.79 -24.84 10.37
C ARG A 176 -6.24 -23.70 9.51
N THR A 177 -5.73 -24.01 8.34
CA THR A 177 -5.01 -23.04 7.50
C THR A 177 -5.66 -22.90 6.14
N ALA A 178 -5.78 -21.67 5.69
CA ALA A 178 -6.19 -21.29 4.34
C ALA A 178 -5.10 -20.45 3.68
N PHE A 179 -4.97 -20.59 2.37
CA PHE A 179 -4.09 -19.79 1.55
C PHE A 179 -4.89 -18.70 0.82
N VAL A 180 -4.37 -17.48 0.79
CA VAL A 180 -5.02 -16.33 0.16
C VAL A 180 -4.10 -15.81 -0.94
N SER A 181 -4.51 -16.01 -2.19
CA SER A 181 -3.77 -15.59 -3.38
C SER A 181 -4.71 -15.29 -4.54
N LEU A 182 -4.23 -14.49 -5.49
CA LEU A 182 -4.89 -14.21 -6.76
C LEU A 182 -4.35 -15.07 -7.90
N ASP A 183 -3.25 -15.78 -7.66
CA ASP A 183 -2.64 -16.66 -8.64
C ASP A 183 -3.36 -18.02 -8.63
N LYS A 184 -4.05 -18.33 -9.72
CA LYS A 184 -4.80 -19.58 -9.86
C LYS A 184 -3.88 -20.80 -9.84
N THR A 185 -2.69 -20.70 -10.42
CA THR A 185 -1.72 -21.80 -10.47
C THR A 185 -1.23 -22.12 -9.07
N LEU A 186 -0.85 -21.09 -8.30
CA LEU A 186 -0.40 -21.26 -6.92
C LEU A 186 -1.53 -21.74 -6.01
N CYS A 187 -2.77 -21.29 -6.24
CA CYS A 187 -3.96 -21.81 -5.57
C CYS A 187 -4.16 -23.31 -5.83
N ILE A 188 -4.10 -23.76 -7.09
CA ILE A 188 -4.20 -25.19 -7.47
C ILE A 188 -3.08 -26.00 -6.81
N GLU A 189 -1.86 -25.48 -6.81
CA GLU A 189 -0.72 -26.16 -6.18
C GLU A 189 -0.92 -26.30 -4.65
N SER A 190 -1.42 -25.25 -3.99
CA SER A 190 -1.74 -25.31 -2.56
C SER A 190 -2.85 -26.33 -2.24
N GLU A 191 -3.84 -26.45 -3.13
CA GLU A 191 -4.93 -27.42 -3.01
C GLU A 191 -4.48 -28.85 -3.23
N SER A 192 -3.50 -29.09 -4.11
CA SER A 192 -2.88 -30.40 -4.29
C SER A 192 -2.18 -30.89 -3.02
N HIS A 193 -1.68 -29.96 -2.21
CA HIS A 193 -1.15 -30.25 -0.89
C HIS A 193 -2.25 -30.42 0.15
N GLY A 194 -3.50 -30.04 -0.14
CA GLY A 194 -4.71 -30.11 0.68
C GLY A 194 -5.00 -28.84 1.50
N ILE A 195 -4.34 -27.74 1.19
CA ILE A 195 -4.57 -26.43 1.81
C ILE A 195 -5.72 -25.77 1.04
N LYS A 196 -6.73 -25.25 1.75
CA LYS A 196 -7.84 -24.57 1.08
C LYS A 196 -7.37 -23.20 0.58
N SER A 197 -7.64 -22.87 -0.68
CA SER A 197 -7.25 -21.61 -1.28
C SER A 197 -8.47 -20.69 -1.53
N ILE A 198 -8.26 -19.36 -1.50
CA ILE A 198 -9.27 -18.38 -1.88
C ILE A 198 -8.65 -17.15 -2.51
N SER A 199 -9.28 -16.65 -3.58
CA SER A 199 -9.05 -15.33 -4.16
C SER A 199 -10.19 -14.40 -3.73
N PRO A 200 -10.02 -13.59 -2.66
CA PRO A 200 -11.13 -12.88 -2.03
C PRO A 200 -11.49 -11.59 -2.76
N HIS A 201 -12.80 -11.38 -2.98
CA HIS A 201 -13.37 -10.13 -3.51
C HIS A 201 -13.93 -9.24 -2.40
N SER A 202 -14.19 -9.82 -1.21
CA SER A 202 -14.60 -9.05 -0.03
C SER A 202 -14.14 -9.69 1.28
N GLY A 203 -14.03 -8.88 2.33
CA GLY A 203 -13.75 -9.39 3.68
C GLY A 203 -14.83 -10.37 4.18
N ARG A 204 -16.09 -10.18 3.77
CA ARG A 204 -17.20 -11.07 4.12
C ARG A 204 -17.08 -12.45 3.46
N GLU A 205 -16.69 -12.48 2.18
CA GLU A 205 -16.43 -13.73 1.46
C GLU A 205 -15.29 -14.50 2.13
N LEU A 206 -14.19 -13.81 2.44
CA LEU A 206 -13.06 -14.38 3.17
C LEU A 206 -13.49 -14.93 4.54
N ALA A 207 -14.27 -14.17 5.31
CA ALA A 207 -14.76 -14.62 6.62
C ALA A 207 -15.65 -15.88 6.52
N ARG A 208 -16.58 -15.93 5.55
CA ARG A 208 -17.43 -17.12 5.33
C ARG A 208 -16.64 -18.34 4.90
N PHE A 209 -15.60 -18.15 4.09
CA PHE A 209 -14.71 -19.23 3.70
C PHE A 209 -13.96 -19.82 4.91
N LEU A 210 -13.51 -18.94 5.82
CA LEU A 210 -12.73 -19.34 6.99
C LEU A 210 -13.57 -19.87 8.15
N LEU A 211 -14.76 -19.31 8.40
CA LEU A 211 -15.58 -19.63 9.57
C LEU A 211 -16.80 -20.49 9.24
N GLY A 212 -17.15 -20.64 7.96
CA GLY A 212 -18.32 -21.39 7.50
C GLY A 212 -19.44 -20.48 6.97
N ARG A 213 -20.38 -21.10 6.23
CA ARG A 213 -21.46 -20.39 5.53
C ARG A 213 -22.46 -19.72 6.48
N ASP A 214 -22.58 -20.21 7.71
CA ASP A 214 -23.52 -19.71 8.73
C ASP A 214 -22.98 -18.50 9.50
N PHE A 215 -21.79 -18.01 9.14
CA PHE A 215 -21.23 -16.82 9.76
C PHE A 215 -22.03 -15.57 9.37
N ASP A 216 -22.83 -15.06 10.30
CA ASP A 216 -23.67 -13.85 10.16
C ASP A 216 -23.02 -12.59 10.77
N GLY A 217 -21.71 -12.63 11.01
CA GLY A 217 -21.01 -11.47 11.56
C GLY A 217 -21.08 -10.28 10.61
N SER A 218 -21.36 -9.10 11.17
CA SER A 218 -21.38 -7.84 10.46
C SER A 218 -19.96 -7.42 10.04
N PHE A 219 -19.46 -8.02 8.95
CA PHE A 219 -18.33 -7.45 8.23
C PHE A 219 -18.85 -6.26 7.46
N THR A 220 -18.15 -5.14 7.64
CA THR A 220 -18.37 -3.97 6.80
C THR A 220 -18.15 -4.42 5.36
N THR A 221 -19.11 -4.13 4.49
CA THR A 221 -19.00 -4.53 3.09
C THR A 221 -17.92 -3.67 2.45
N TYR A 222 -16.67 -4.08 2.58
CA TYR A 222 -15.67 -3.71 1.60
C TYR A 222 -16.02 -4.50 0.35
N GLN A 223 -16.84 -3.90 -0.52
CA GLN A 223 -16.79 -4.28 -1.92
C GLN A 223 -15.39 -3.86 -2.37
N ALA A 224 -14.59 -4.83 -2.81
CA ALA A 224 -13.57 -4.51 -3.78
C ALA A 224 -14.33 -3.79 -4.90
N ASP A 225 -14.26 -2.47 -4.89
CA ASP A 225 -14.84 -1.54 -5.85
C ASP A 225 -14.07 -1.64 -7.20
N TYR A 226 -13.84 -2.88 -7.65
CA TYR A 226 -13.00 -3.31 -8.76
C TYR A 226 -13.83 -3.87 -9.91
N THR A 227 -15.05 -3.38 -10.13
CA THR A 227 -15.79 -3.74 -11.35
C THR A 227 -15.04 -3.28 -12.62
N GLY A 228 -14.07 -2.36 -12.48
CA GLY A 228 -13.16 -1.99 -13.56
C GLY A 228 -12.12 -3.06 -13.98
N ILE A 229 -11.93 -4.12 -13.19
CA ILE A 229 -11.09 -5.27 -13.55
C ILE A 229 -11.96 -6.45 -14.03
N GLU A 230 -13.13 -6.66 -13.43
CA GLU A 230 -14.08 -7.70 -13.86
C GLU A 230 -14.54 -7.50 -15.32
N SER A 231 -14.70 -6.26 -15.78
CA SER A 231 -15.05 -5.97 -17.19
C SER A 231 -13.92 -6.26 -18.21
N LEU A 232 -12.72 -6.65 -17.76
CA LEU A 232 -11.61 -6.99 -18.67
C LEU A 232 -11.25 -8.48 -18.66
N GLN A 233 -11.74 -9.25 -17.68
CA GLN A 233 -11.64 -10.71 -17.73
C GLN A 233 -12.67 -11.32 -18.69
N GLN A 234 -13.76 -10.60 -18.98
CA GLN A 234 -14.80 -11.08 -19.90
C GLN A 234 -14.43 -10.97 -21.39
N GLU A 235 -13.34 -10.28 -21.76
CA GLU A 235 -12.88 -10.21 -23.15
C GLU A 235 -11.78 -11.24 -23.49
N GLN A 236 -11.34 -12.07 -22.54
CA GLN A 236 -10.31 -13.10 -22.76
C GLN A 236 -10.86 -14.53 -22.90
N ASP A 237 -12.17 -14.75 -22.81
CA ASP A 237 -12.76 -16.10 -22.76
C ASP A 237 -13.04 -16.74 -24.14
N ASP A 238 -12.64 -16.10 -25.25
CA ASP A 238 -12.86 -16.61 -26.62
C ASP A 238 -11.58 -16.74 -27.47
N SER A 239 -10.40 -16.82 -26.86
CA SER A 239 -9.15 -17.09 -27.58
C SER A 239 -8.46 -18.36 -27.08
N MET A 240 -8.58 -19.42 -27.87
CA MET A 240 -7.68 -20.57 -27.78
C MET A 240 -6.31 -20.18 -28.34
N ASP A 241 -5.39 -19.74 -27.48
CA ASP A 241 -3.95 -19.92 -27.69
C ASP A 241 -3.23 -19.91 -26.33
N VAL A 242 -2.45 -20.98 -26.11
CA VAL A 242 -1.64 -21.20 -24.92
C VAL A 242 -0.32 -20.48 -25.13
N ASP A 243 -0.24 -19.22 -24.68
CA ASP A 243 1.03 -18.58 -24.35
C ASP A 243 0.94 -18.01 -22.92
N GLU A 244 1.70 -18.66 -22.05
CA GLU A 244 1.88 -18.44 -20.62
C GLU A 244 2.58 -17.09 -20.38
N ALA A 245 1.85 -15.98 -20.53
CA ALA A 245 2.29 -14.66 -20.10
C ALA A 245 1.60 -14.32 -18.78
N ASP A 246 2.39 -14.14 -17.73
CA ASP A 246 1.92 -13.67 -16.41
C ASP A 246 0.88 -12.56 -16.54
N PRO A 247 -0.13 -12.48 -15.64
CA PRO A 247 -1.04 -11.35 -15.58
C PRO A 247 -0.28 -10.09 -15.15
N LYS A 248 0.48 -9.51 -16.08
CA LYS A 248 1.16 -8.23 -15.91
C LYS A 248 0.08 -7.19 -15.74
N LEU A 249 0.08 -6.57 -14.56
CA LEU A 249 -0.80 -5.47 -14.22
C LEU A 249 -0.82 -4.45 -15.37
N THR A 250 -1.97 -4.26 -16.01
CA THR A 250 -2.06 -3.37 -17.16
C THR A 250 -1.79 -1.94 -16.70
N GLN A 251 -1.32 -1.08 -17.60
CA GLN A 251 -1.05 0.32 -17.25
C GLN A 251 -2.29 1.03 -16.70
N ALA A 252 -3.46 0.76 -17.28
CA ALA A 252 -4.73 1.28 -16.79
C ALA A 252 -5.04 0.82 -15.35
N GLN A 253 -4.82 -0.47 -15.06
CA GLN A 253 -4.98 -1.02 -13.71
C GLN A 253 -3.99 -0.38 -12.72
N ALA A 254 -2.74 -0.17 -13.14
CA ALA A 254 -1.73 0.50 -12.32
C ALA A 254 -2.14 1.94 -11.97
N MET A 255 -2.71 2.68 -12.93
CA MET A 255 -3.20 4.05 -12.72
C MET A 255 -4.38 4.11 -11.76
N ASP A 256 -5.36 3.22 -11.93
CA ASP A 256 -6.54 3.16 -11.07
C ASP A 256 -6.14 2.81 -9.63
N LEU A 257 -5.27 1.80 -9.47
CA LEU A 257 -4.70 1.42 -8.18
C LEU A 257 -3.90 2.55 -7.53
N LEU A 258 -3.05 3.24 -8.31
CA LEU A 258 -2.27 4.37 -7.80
C LEU A 258 -3.20 5.49 -7.31
N HIS A 259 -4.21 5.85 -8.10
CA HIS A 259 -5.18 6.89 -7.74
C HIS A 259 -5.89 6.59 -6.42
N ILE A 260 -6.37 5.35 -6.29
CA ILE A 260 -7.04 4.90 -5.08
C ILE A 260 -6.12 5.04 -3.88
N GLN A 261 -4.86 4.62 -3.98
CA GLN A 261 -3.91 4.75 -2.86
C GLN A 261 -3.57 6.21 -2.53
N VAL A 262 -3.49 7.08 -3.54
CA VAL A 262 -3.33 8.52 -3.32
C VAL A 262 -4.52 9.08 -2.55
N ILE A 263 -5.74 8.70 -2.93
CA ILE A 263 -6.95 9.10 -2.20
C ILE A 263 -6.83 8.74 -0.71
N ASP A 264 -6.55 7.50 -0.34
CA ASP A 264 -6.56 7.15 1.09
C ASP A 264 -5.37 7.70 1.84
N HIS A 265 -4.19 7.62 1.24
CA HIS A 265 -2.96 8.07 1.90
C HIS A 265 -3.06 9.55 2.24
N PHE A 266 -3.41 10.38 1.26
CA PHE A 266 -3.56 11.80 1.50
C PHE A 266 -4.81 12.12 2.32
N THR A 267 -5.90 11.34 2.23
CA THR A 267 -7.02 11.50 3.17
C THR A 267 -6.55 11.31 4.62
N ARG A 268 -5.78 10.26 4.91
CA ARG A 268 -5.26 9.99 6.25
C ARG A 268 -4.33 11.10 6.74
N LEU A 269 -3.41 11.57 5.88
CA LEU A 269 -2.53 12.69 6.20
C LEU A 269 -3.32 13.97 6.46
N LEU A 270 -4.35 14.25 5.65
CA LEU A 270 -5.22 15.40 5.84
C LEU A 270 -6.02 15.31 7.15
N VAL A 271 -6.55 14.13 7.52
CA VAL A 271 -7.22 13.92 8.81
C VAL A 271 -6.27 14.18 9.98
N ASN A 272 -5.03 13.68 9.90
CA ASN A 272 -4.01 13.92 10.93
C ASN A 272 -3.63 15.40 11.03
N LEU A 273 -3.45 16.06 9.89
CA LEU A 273 -3.18 17.50 9.81
C LEU A 273 -4.32 18.30 10.43
N VAL A 274 -5.55 17.99 10.06
CA VAL A 274 -6.76 18.61 10.60
C VAL A 274 -6.85 18.42 12.11
N GLY A 275 -6.59 17.21 12.62
CA GLY A 275 -6.56 16.94 14.05
C GLY A 275 -5.54 17.82 14.79
N ARG A 276 -4.34 18.00 14.22
CA ARG A 276 -3.30 18.87 14.80
C ARG A 276 -3.66 20.36 14.73
N VAL A 277 -4.24 20.80 13.62
CA VAL A 277 -4.59 22.21 13.37
C VAL A 277 -5.83 22.63 14.15
N GLY A 278 -6.81 21.73 14.27
CA GLY A 278 -8.05 21.99 14.99
C GLY A 278 -7.89 21.87 16.51
N GLY A 279 -7.03 20.98 16.98
CA GLY A 279 -6.83 20.79 18.41
C GLY A 279 -8.16 20.52 19.14
N PRO A 280 -8.44 21.19 20.28
CA PRO A 280 -9.62 20.89 21.11
C PRO A 280 -10.96 21.13 20.42
N GLU A 281 -11.03 22.00 19.41
CA GLU A 281 -12.31 22.35 18.75
C GLU A 281 -12.91 21.19 17.94
N LEU A 282 -12.12 20.13 17.69
CA LEU A 282 -12.53 18.92 17.00
C LEU A 282 -12.74 17.72 17.94
N GLU A 283 -12.36 17.85 19.22
CA GLU A 283 -12.49 16.78 20.22
C GLU A 283 -13.92 16.68 20.79
N ASP A 284 -14.63 17.81 20.85
CA ASP A 284 -16.07 17.83 21.15
C ASP A 284 -16.87 17.91 19.85
N PRO A 285 -17.41 16.79 19.33
CA PRO A 285 -18.43 16.86 18.30
C PRO A 285 -19.59 17.62 18.93
N CYS A 286 -19.84 18.84 18.45
CA CYS A 286 -20.91 19.68 18.95
C CYS A 286 -22.22 18.90 18.78
N THR A 287 -22.68 18.22 19.82
CA THR A 287 -23.99 17.53 19.93
C THR A 287 -25.11 18.55 20.05
N ASP A 288 -24.96 19.70 19.40
CA ASP A 288 -26.02 20.65 19.23
C ASP A 288 -26.98 20.05 18.22
N ASN A 289 -28.01 19.37 18.74
CA ASN A 289 -29.21 18.96 18.01
C ASN A 289 -29.93 20.13 17.28
N ASN A 290 -29.41 21.36 17.44
CA ASN A 290 -29.85 22.59 16.76
C ASN A 290 -28.88 23.05 15.65
N ALA A 291 -27.95 22.20 15.18
CA ALA A 291 -27.11 22.55 14.04
C ALA A 291 -28.00 22.91 12.83
N SER A 292 -27.92 24.17 12.40
CA SER A 292 -28.63 24.68 11.22
C SER A 292 -28.46 23.73 10.03
N GLN A 293 -29.50 23.55 9.21
CA GLN A 293 -29.42 22.80 7.96
C GLN A 293 -28.31 23.30 7.01
N HIS A 294 -27.83 24.53 7.20
CA HIS A 294 -26.73 25.15 6.47
C HIS A 294 -25.35 24.97 7.11
N ALA A 295 -25.27 24.29 8.26
CA ALA A 295 -23.99 23.96 8.87
C ALA A 295 -23.21 23.01 7.93
N PRO A 296 -21.89 23.21 7.79
CA PRO A 296 -21.09 22.34 6.95
C PRO A 296 -21.15 20.89 7.44
N LYS A 297 -21.22 19.95 6.49
CA LYS A 297 -21.45 18.53 6.76
C LYS A 297 -20.41 17.92 7.71
N TRP A 298 -19.17 18.38 7.68
CA TRP A 298 -18.10 17.91 8.55
C TRP A 298 -18.34 18.15 10.05
N LYS A 299 -19.17 19.13 10.44
CA LYS A 299 -19.53 19.35 11.86
C LYS A 299 -20.41 18.24 12.45
N SER A 300 -21.04 17.43 11.61
CA SER A 300 -21.98 16.39 12.06
C SER A 300 -21.31 15.06 12.45
N LYS A 301 -20.00 14.92 12.26
CA LYS A 301 -19.27 13.65 12.43
C LYS A 301 -17.93 13.90 13.12
N PRO A 302 -17.43 12.95 13.92
CA PRO A 302 -16.10 13.05 14.51
C PRO A 302 -15.03 13.16 13.42
N TYR A 303 -13.99 13.97 13.64
CA TYR A 303 -12.98 14.26 12.61
C TYR A 303 -12.21 13.03 12.12
N LYS A 304 -12.13 11.99 12.94
CA LYS A 304 -11.52 10.71 12.58
C LYS A 304 -12.27 9.95 11.47
N GLU A 305 -13.53 10.30 11.23
CA GLU A 305 -14.37 9.73 10.16
C GLU A 305 -14.49 10.64 8.94
N TRP A 306 -13.78 11.77 8.92
CA TRP A 306 -13.82 12.70 7.80
C TRP A 306 -13.18 12.11 6.55
N ASN A 307 -13.76 12.43 5.40
CA ASN A 307 -13.15 12.17 4.09
C ASN A 307 -12.27 13.36 3.65
N ALA A 308 -11.58 13.23 2.51
CA ALA A 308 -10.75 14.30 1.97
C ALA A 308 -11.52 15.60 1.75
N THR A 309 -12.76 15.54 1.27
CA THR A 309 -13.59 16.72 1.03
C THR A 309 -13.91 17.47 2.32
N ASP A 310 -14.28 16.74 3.39
CA ASP A 310 -14.52 17.31 4.70
C ASP A 310 -13.26 18.00 5.25
N CYS A 311 -12.10 17.36 5.11
CA CYS A 311 -10.81 17.92 5.53
C CYS A 311 -10.44 19.18 4.75
N LEU A 312 -10.56 19.14 3.42
CA LEU A 312 -10.24 20.29 2.55
C LEU A 312 -11.16 21.48 2.81
N GLN A 313 -12.47 21.24 3.01
CA GLN A 313 -13.41 22.30 3.37
C GLN A 313 -13.10 22.94 4.73
N TYR A 314 -12.57 22.17 5.68
CA TYR A 314 -12.12 22.69 6.96
C TYR A 314 -10.85 23.54 6.82
N LEU A 315 -9.85 23.03 6.09
CA LEU A 315 -8.57 23.73 5.87
C LEU A 315 -8.74 25.02 5.06
N ASP A 316 -9.58 25.01 4.00
CA ASP A 316 -9.80 26.17 3.11
C ASP A 316 -10.44 27.36 3.85
N ARG A 317 -11.17 27.10 4.95
CA ARG A 317 -11.71 28.15 5.82
C ARG A 317 -10.63 28.89 6.60
N ARG A 318 -9.50 28.24 6.88
CA ARG A 318 -8.38 28.80 7.64
C ARG A 318 -7.36 29.43 6.72
N ILE A 319 -6.97 28.71 5.67
CA ILE A 319 -6.03 29.19 4.66
C ILE A 319 -6.67 28.90 3.31
N ARG A 320 -7.03 29.96 2.58
CA ARG A 320 -7.64 29.81 1.26
C ARG A 320 -6.62 29.24 0.29
N GLY A 321 -6.85 28.00 -0.13
CA GLY A 321 -5.97 27.29 -1.05
C GLY A 321 -6.08 27.82 -2.47
N LYS A 322 -5.04 27.56 -3.27
CA LYS A 322 -5.12 27.78 -4.72
C LYS A 322 -6.13 26.80 -5.31
N LYS A 323 -7.08 27.32 -6.10
CA LYS A 323 -8.01 26.47 -6.85
C LYS A 323 -7.25 25.71 -7.93
N THR A 324 -7.28 24.38 -7.85
CA THR A 324 -6.73 23.48 -8.85
C THR A 324 -7.79 23.08 -9.87
N TYR A 325 -7.35 22.61 -11.04
CA TYR A 325 -8.21 21.99 -12.03
C TYR A 325 -7.64 20.62 -12.39
N PRO A 326 -8.25 19.51 -11.94
CA PRO A 326 -9.51 19.40 -11.21
C PRO A 326 -9.42 19.92 -9.76
N ARG A 327 -10.58 20.21 -9.16
CA ARG A 327 -10.65 20.53 -7.73
C ARG A 327 -10.15 19.33 -6.92
N LEU A 328 -9.32 19.57 -5.91
CA LEU A 328 -8.78 18.52 -5.04
C LEU A 328 -9.87 17.65 -4.40
N GLU A 329 -11.00 18.26 -4.01
CA GLU A 329 -12.15 17.53 -3.46
C GLU A 329 -12.71 16.48 -4.43
N VAL A 330 -12.66 16.75 -5.73
CA VAL A 330 -13.15 15.83 -6.78
C VAL A 330 -12.08 14.78 -7.08
N PHE A 331 -10.82 15.20 -7.18
CA PHE A 331 -9.71 14.29 -7.39
C PHE A 331 -9.58 13.27 -6.25
N LEU A 332 -9.68 13.71 -5.00
CA LEU A 332 -9.57 12.85 -3.82
C LEU A 332 -10.90 12.18 -3.43
N SER A 333 -11.94 12.28 -4.27
CA SER A 333 -13.20 11.61 -3.99
C SER A 333 -13.10 10.11 -4.27
N LYS A 334 -13.69 9.29 -3.39
CA LYS A 334 -13.72 7.84 -3.58
C LYS A 334 -14.55 7.49 -4.81
N PRO A 335 -14.22 6.40 -5.54
CA PRO A 335 -15.05 5.87 -6.61
C PRO A 335 -16.52 5.80 -6.21
N TYR A 336 -17.43 6.02 -7.18
CA TYR A 336 -18.89 6.06 -6.98
C TYR A 336 -19.45 7.22 -6.15
N SER A 337 -18.60 8.13 -5.64
CA SER A 337 -19.07 9.42 -5.16
C SER A 337 -19.49 10.31 -6.34
N HIS A 338 -20.44 11.22 -6.13
CA HIS A 338 -20.91 12.10 -7.20
C HIS A 338 -19.74 12.94 -7.78
N GLY A 339 -19.40 12.71 -9.05
CA GLY A 339 -18.29 13.39 -9.73
C GLY A 339 -16.93 12.72 -9.55
N ALA A 340 -16.85 11.58 -8.86
CA ALA A 340 -15.64 10.79 -8.77
C ALA A 340 -15.24 10.23 -10.13
N ARG A 341 -13.93 10.06 -10.31
CA ARG A 341 -13.33 9.52 -11.53
C ARG A 341 -12.26 8.51 -11.19
N CYS A 342 -12.12 7.51 -12.04
CA CYS A 342 -11.06 6.50 -11.93
C CYS A 342 -9.70 7.11 -12.29
N GLY A 343 -8.61 6.46 -11.88
CA GLY A 343 -7.25 6.95 -12.12
C GLY A 343 -6.94 7.16 -13.60
N ARG A 344 -7.43 6.26 -14.46
CA ARG A 344 -7.31 6.31 -15.93
C ARG A 344 -8.12 7.41 -16.61
N GLU A 345 -9.13 7.95 -15.94
CA GLU A 345 -9.99 9.01 -16.49
C GLU A 345 -9.40 10.41 -16.28
N TRP A 346 -8.34 10.50 -15.48
CA TRP A 346 -7.60 11.73 -15.25
C TRP A 346 -6.46 11.87 -16.26
N SER A 347 -6.39 13.02 -16.92
CA SER A 347 -5.24 13.37 -17.75
C SER A 347 -3.98 13.55 -16.89
N TYR A 348 -2.82 13.43 -17.51
CA TYR A 348 -1.53 13.71 -16.85
C TYR A 348 -1.47 15.13 -16.24
N GLU A 349 -2.04 16.11 -16.94
CA GLU A 349 -2.13 17.50 -16.46
C GLU A 349 -3.05 17.62 -15.25
N ALA A 350 -4.19 16.91 -15.25
CA ALA A 350 -5.11 16.88 -14.12
C ALA A 350 -4.44 16.28 -12.87
N TRP A 351 -3.70 15.18 -13.04
CA TRP A 351 -2.87 14.60 -11.98
C TRP A 351 -1.82 15.59 -11.47
N SER A 352 -1.10 16.25 -12.37
CA SER A 352 -0.08 17.23 -11.99
C SER A 352 -0.67 18.41 -11.22
N SER A 353 -1.79 18.97 -11.71
CA SER A 353 -2.47 20.07 -11.02
C SER A 353 -2.98 19.65 -9.63
N ALA A 354 -3.48 18.42 -9.48
CA ALA A 354 -3.94 17.92 -8.20
C ALA A 354 -2.78 17.67 -7.21
N LEU A 355 -1.67 17.09 -7.67
CA LEU A 355 -0.49 16.90 -6.82
C LEU A 355 0.16 18.23 -6.42
N ASP A 356 0.18 19.22 -7.30
CA ASP A 356 0.64 20.57 -6.98
C ASP A 356 -0.26 21.25 -5.96
N GLY A 357 -1.59 21.01 -6.03
CA GLY A 357 -2.51 21.48 -5.00
C GLY A 357 -2.25 20.85 -3.63
N LEU A 358 -2.01 19.54 -3.59
CA LEU A 358 -1.61 18.85 -2.37
C LEU A 358 -0.26 19.37 -1.84
N ARG A 359 0.68 19.68 -2.73
CA ARG A 359 1.98 20.26 -2.36
C ARG A 359 1.80 21.63 -1.72
N GLN A 360 0.97 22.47 -2.32
CA GLN A 360 0.65 23.78 -1.76
C GLN A 360 0.04 23.67 -0.36
N ILE A 361 -0.85 22.69 -0.11
CA ILE A 361 -1.36 22.43 1.24
C ILE A 361 -0.21 22.03 2.19
N GLY A 362 0.70 21.18 1.73
CA GLY A 362 1.90 20.82 2.49
C GLY A 362 2.79 22.03 2.82
N ASP A 363 2.94 22.98 1.89
CA ASP A 363 3.72 24.20 2.09
C ASP A 363 3.00 25.20 3.01
N ASP A 364 1.71 25.43 2.80
CA ASP A 364 0.88 26.37 3.56
C ASP A 364 0.80 25.99 5.04
N TRP A 365 0.83 24.69 5.34
CA TRP A 365 0.72 24.15 6.70
C TRP A 365 2.04 23.61 7.26
N ASP A 366 3.15 23.82 6.54
CA ASP A 366 4.49 23.29 6.86
C ASP A 366 4.48 21.81 7.25
N GLU A 367 3.76 20.98 6.47
CA GLU A 367 3.61 19.54 6.73
C GLU A 367 4.68 18.74 5.96
N PRO A 368 5.77 18.31 6.62
CA PRO A 368 6.87 17.63 5.93
C PRO A 368 6.46 16.27 5.35
N SER A 369 5.53 15.56 6.01
CA SER A 369 5.05 14.25 5.54
C SER A 369 4.36 14.34 4.18
N ILE A 370 3.47 15.33 4.01
CA ILE A 370 2.78 15.57 2.72
C ILE A 370 3.80 15.89 1.62
N ARG A 371 4.78 16.77 1.89
CA ARG A 371 5.81 17.15 0.90
C ARG A 371 6.67 15.97 0.48
N GLY A 372 7.20 15.23 1.46
CA GLY A 372 8.06 14.07 1.21
C GLY A 372 7.34 12.98 0.40
N ASP A 373 6.10 12.66 0.77
CA ASP A 373 5.30 11.65 0.05
C ASP A 373 4.94 12.08 -1.37
N LEU A 374 4.71 13.39 -1.62
CA LEU A 374 4.42 13.90 -2.97
C LEU A 374 5.63 13.84 -3.91
N GLU A 375 6.83 14.12 -3.41
CA GLU A 375 8.07 13.99 -4.20
C GLU A 375 8.33 12.54 -4.59
N GLU A 376 8.00 11.61 -3.71
CA GLU A 376 8.09 10.19 -4.01
C GLU A 376 7.01 9.76 -5.01
N LEU A 377 5.76 10.17 -4.78
CA LEU A 377 4.64 9.85 -5.67
C LEU A 377 4.84 10.40 -7.08
N ALA A 378 5.44 11.58 -7.23
CA ALA A 378 5.72 12.18 -8.54
C ALA A 378 6.56 11.25 -9.44
N ARG A 379 7.56 10.57 -8.85
CA ARG A 379 8.41 9.59 -9.56
C ARG A 379 7.62 8.37 -10.02
N HIS A 380 6.78 7.83 -9.14
CA HIS A 380 5.95 6.66 -9.45
C HIS A 380 4.88 7.00 -10.49
N ARG A 381 4.28 8.20 -10.40
CA ARG A 381 3.35 8.71 -11.40
C ARG A 381 4.03 8.74 -12.77
N GLU A 382 5.23 9.30 -12.90
CA GLU A 382 5.96 9.34 -14.18
C GLU A 382 6.18 7.94 -14.76
N ALA A 383 6.52 6.96 -13.92
CA ALA A 383 6.71 5.58 -14.33
C ALA A 383 5.42 4.86 -14.74
N VAL A 384 4.31 5.13 -14.06
CA VAL A 384 2.99 4.55 -14.35
C VAL A 384 2.35 5.20 -15.58
N PHE A 385 2.50 6.51 -15.75
CA PHE A 385 2.02 7.21 -16.94
C PHE A 385 2.84 6.87 -18.18
N GLY A 386 4.08 6.42 -18.00
CA GLY A 386 4.93 5.95 -19.08
C GLY A 386 5.31 7.10 -20.01
N VAL A 387 6.57 7.50 -19.94
CA VAL A 387 7.20 8.35 -20.94
C VAL A 387 7.09 7.66 -22.31
N SER A 388 6.01 7.92 -23.04
CA SER A 388 6.04 8.06 -24.49
C SER A 388 6.50 9.48 -24.76
N ARG A 389 7.82 9.69 -24.75
CA ARG A 389 8.43 10.78 -25.51
C ARG A 389 9.24 10.17 -26.63
#